data_AF-A0A7C5KPE9-F1
#
_entry.id   AF-A0A7C5KPE9-F1
#
_cell.length_a   1.000
_cell.length_b   1.000
_cell.length_c   1.000
_cell.angle_alpha   90.00
_cell.angle_beta   90.00
_cell.angle_gamma   90.00
#
_symmetry.space_group_name_H-M   'P 1'
#
loop_
_entity.id
_entity.type
_entity.pdbx_description
1 polymer ?
#
loop_
_entity_poly.entity_id
_entity_poly.type
_entity_poly.pdbx_seq_one_letter_code
_entity_poly.pdbx_strand_id
1 'polypeptide(L)'
;FNTVNDWARPFRMPDFFFIAGLFLMRRIDRPWRSYLDTKVVHFAYFYVLWMSVWYIVRIPVYIDRMGLDNALLLYPMSFIEPLGSLWFIYMLAVFFVVAKLTRPLPVWLVWLAGAVLHSLQIHTGWRVIDEFSSRFVFFYSGFVFAPYAFSIASFFTRQKVATIVAGLVIWAVIEGWLVFGGHSLLPGVSLALGFAGTGAIITAGILLSKTRLGEPVRYLGEHSLVVFLSYFLFSVAARIIMLKTGLVSDPVVLITLATLAGITGPVIADLITRNTPLFFLYRRPYAFRLGGMRQAAPVRRQGKTTPAAGGN
;
A
#
# COMPACT_ATOMS: atom_id res chain seq x y z
N PHE A 1 0.72 1.30 23.60
CA PHE A 1 0.83 1.50 22.14
C PHE A 1 2.19 1.11 21.57
N ASN A 2 3.31 1.45 22.21
CA ASN A 2 4.66 1.15 21.68
C ASN A 2 4.93 -0.36 21.51
N THR A 3 4.53 -1.21 22.46
CA THR A 3 4.76 -2.67 22.40
C THR A 3 4.20 -3.35 21.16
N VAL A 4 2.96 -3.00 20.75
CA VAL A 4 2.32 -3.56 19.56
C VAL A 4 2.97 -3.01 18.28
N ASN A 5 3.34 -1.72 18.29
CA ASN A 5 4.05 -1.09 17.18
C ASN A 5 5.42 -1.73 16.94
N ASP A 6 6.13 -2.06 18.02
CA ASP A 6 7.46 -2.67 17.97
C ASP A 6 7.36 -4.13 17.53
N TRP A 7 6.38 -4.88 18.07
CA TRP A 7 6.06 -6.24 17.61
C TRP A 7 5.72 -6.30 16.13
N ALA A 8 4.93 -5.34 15.62
CA ALA A 8 4.53 -5.32 14.23
C ALA A 8 5.59 -4.76 13.27
N ARG A 9 6.63 -4.11 13.80
CA ARG A 9 7.64 -3.39 13.00
C ARG A 9 8.32 -4.27 11.93
N PRO A 10 8.73 -5.52 12.21
CA PRO A 10 9.51 -6.32 11.26
C PRO A 10 8.73 -6.72 10.02
N PHE A 11 7.41 -6.91 10.10
CA PHE A 11 6.61 -7.42 8.98
C PHE A 11 5.67 -6.39 8.37
N ARG A 12 5.16 -5.43 9.15
CA ARG A 12 4.08 -4.54 8.68
C ARG A 12 4.39 -3.79 7.38
N MET A 13 5.63 -3.33 7.18
CA MET A 13 6.03 -2.59 5.97
C MET A 13 6.47 -3.55 4.84
N PRO A 14 7.30 -4.57 5.11
CA PRO A 14 7.61 -5.62 4.14
C PRO A 14 6.38 -6.23 3.44
N ASP A 15 5.31 -6.48 4.18
CA ASP A 15 4.10 -7.13 3.65
C ASP A 15 3.43 -6.30 2.55
N PHE A 16 3.33 -4.97 2.73
CA PHE A 16 2.78 -4.09 1.70
C PHE A 16 3.58 -4.16 0.40
N PHE A 17 4.90 -4.18 0.50
CA PHE A 17 5.78 -4.26 -0.65
C PHE A 17 5.71 -5.63 -1.31
N PHE A 18 5.69 -6.71 -0.53
CA PHE A 18 5.50 -8.05 -1.05
C PHE A 18 4.20 -8.19 -1.83
N ILE A 19 3.07 -7.74 -1.25
CA ILE A 19 1.76 -7.75 -1.91
C ILE A 19 1.80 -6.92 -3.21
N ALA A 20 2.43 -5.76 -3.19
CA ALA A 20 2.58 -4.93 -4.38
C ALA A 20 3.40 -5.64 -5.49
N GLY A 21 4.40 -6.42 -5.10
CA GLY A 21 5.19 -7.31 -5.97
C GLY A 21 4.37 -8.44 -6.59
N LEU A 22 3.43 -9.05 -5.85
CA LEU A 22 2.54 -10.10 -6.40
C LEU A 22 1.76 -9.60 -7.63
N PHE A 23 1.34 -8.33 -7.62
CA PHE A 23 0.63 -7.72 -8.75
C PHE A 23 1.54 -7.35 -9.95
N LEU A 24 2.86 -7.45 -9.81
CA LEU A 24 3.81 -7.21 -10.89
C LEU A 24 3.91 -8.41 -11.83
N MET A 25 3.90 -9.63 -11.28
CA MET A 25 4.18 -10.88 -12.02
C MET A 25 3.40 -10.99 -13.34
N ARG A 26 2.11 -10.61 -13.32
CA ARG A 26 1.22 -10.72 -14.50
C ARG A 26 1.41 -9.65 -15.58
N ARG A 27 2.23 -8.62 -15.34
CA ARG A 27 2.34 -7.44 -16.23
C ARG A 27 3.78 -7.09 -16.63
N ILE A 28 4.77 -7.83 -16.15
CA ILE A 28 6.18 -7.55 -16.44
C ILE A 28 6.52 -7.74 -17.92
N ASP A 29 5.77 -8.55 -18.68
CA ASP A 29 5.97 -8.78 -20.13
C ASP A 29 5.45 -7.66 -21.03
N ARG A 30 4.66 -6.73 -20.50
CA ARG A 30 4.04 -5.69 -21.33
C ARG A 30 5.09 -4.76 -21.95
N PRO A 31 4.84 -4.19 -23.13
CA PRO A 31 5.69 -3.14 -23.70
C PRO A 31 5.92 -1.98 -22.72
N TRP A 32 7.11 -1.38 -22.76
CA TRP A 32 7.53 -0.32 -21.83
C TRP A 32 6.51 0.80 -21.67
N ARG A 33 5.92 1.29 -22.77
CA ARG A 33 4.91 2.36 -22.73
C ARG A 33 3.68 2.00 -21.88
N SER A 34 3.10 0.83 -22.11
CA SER A 34 1.92 0.35 -21.35
C SER A 34 2.28 0.04 -19.89
N TYR A 35 3.49 -0.47 -19.67
CA TYR A 35 4.00 -0.75 -18.33
C TYR A 35 4.16 0.55 -17.53
N LEU A 36 4.89 1.53 -18.06
CA LEU A 36 5.10 2.84 -17.44
C LEU A 36 3.79 3.58 -17.22
N ASP A 37 2.85 3.52 -18.16
CA ASP A 37 1.54 4.17 -18.00
C ASP A 37 0.78 3.66 -16.77
N THR A 38 0.76 2.34 -16.59
CA THR A 38 -0.04 1.71 -15.52
C THR A 38 0.68 1.63 -14.19
N LYS A 39 2.02 1.70 -14.17
CA LYS A 39 2.86 1.45 -12.98
C LYS A 39 3.74 2.61 -12.56
N VAL A 40 3.95 3.61 -13.41
CA VAL A 40 4.77 4.78 -13.08
C VAL A 40 3.90 6.02 -13.17
N VAL A 41 3.31 6.31 -14.32
CA VAL A 41 2.51 7.53 -14.50
C VAL A 41 1.24 7.50 -13.64
N HIS A 42 0.67 6.32 -13.39
CA HIS A 42 -0.43 6.18 -12.45
C HIS A 42 -0.07 6.64 -11.03
N PHE A 43 1.05 6.15 -10.48
CA PHE A 43 1.47 6.55 -9.12
C PHE A 43 2.05 7.96 -9.11
N ALA A 44 2.77 8.38 -10.15
CA ALA A 44 3.25 9.75 -10.29
C ALA A 44 2.09 10.76 -10.31
N TYR A 45 1.00 10.46 -11.02
CA TYR A 45 -0.21 11.28 -11.02
C TYR A 45 -0.76 11.47 -9.60
N PHE A 46 -0.99 10.37 -8.87
CA PHE A 46 -1.52 10.45 -7.52
C PHE A 46 -0.53 11.05 -6.53
N TYR A 47 0.76 10.78 -6.72
CA TYR A 47 1.83 11.35 -5.92
C TYR A 47 1.81 12.88 -6.03
N VAL A 48 1.91 13.42 -7.24
CA VAL A 48 1.93 14.87 -7.47
C VAL A 48 0.64 15.49 -6.94
N LEU A 49 -0.51 14.93 -7.29
CA LEU A 49 -1.81 15.45 -6.88
C LEU A 49 -1.94 15.51 -5.35
N TRP A 50 -1.71 14.40 -4.66
CA TRP A 50 -1.91 14.33 -3.22
C TRP A 50 -0.77 14.99 -2.44
N MET A 51 0.44 15.03 -2.97
CA MET A 51 1.53 15.81 -2.40
C MET A 51 1.16 17.30 -2.41
N SER A 52 0.63 17.82 -3.52
CA SER A 52 0.14 19.21 -3.59
C SER A 52 -0.99 19.47 -2.60
N VAL A 53 -1.98 18.58 -2.50
CA VAL A 53 -3.07 18.72 -1.51
C VAL A 53 -2.51 18.73 -0.08
N TRP A 54 -1.63 17.80 0.26
CA TRP A 54 -1.00 17.73 1.58
C TRP A 54 -0.20 18.99 1.91
N TYR A 55 0.59 19.45 0.95
CA TYR A 55 1.42 20.64 1.11
C TYR A 55 0.55 21.88 1.34
N ILE A 56 -0.48 22.10 0.52
CA ILE A 56 -1.40 23.24 0.65
C ILE A 56 -2.09 23.24 2.01
N VAL A 57 -2.60 22.08 2.47
CA VAL A 57 -3.29 21.98 3.77
C VAL A 57 -2.33 22.25 4.94
N ARG A 58 -1.03 21.97 4.78
CA ARG A 58 -0.03 22.09 5.85
C ARG A 58 0.88 23.29 5.73
N ILE A 59 0.74 24.14 4.70
CA ILE A 59 1.63 25.28 4.50
C ILE A 59 1.71 26.20 5.73
N PRO A 60 0.62 26.49 6.50
CA PRO A 60 0.75 27.35 7.68
C PRO A 60 1.62 26.70 8.76
N VAL A 61 1.42 25.40 8.99
CA VAL A 61 2.22 24.62 9.97
C VAL A 61 3.69 24.56 9.56
N TYR A 62 3.98 24.55 8.27
CA TYR A 62 5.35 24.60 7.77
C TYR A 62 5.97 25.96 7.98
N ILE A 63 5.28 27.04 7.60
CA ILE A 63 5.75 28.42 7.83
C ILE A 63 6.07 28.63 9.31
N ASP A 64 5.19 28.20 10.21
CA ASP A 64 5.37 28.34 11.67
C ASP A 64 6.60 27.57 12.19
N ARG A 65 6.98 26.45 11.57
CA ARG A 65 8.05 25.57 12.05
C ARG A 65 9.42 25.83 11.44
N MET A 66 9.47 26.25 10.17
CA MET A 66 10.72 26.37 9.42
C MET A 66 10.92 27.73 8.74
N GLY A 67 9.95 28.65 8.85
CA GLY A 67 9.94 29.93 8.16
C GLY A 67 9.41 29.85 6.73
N LEU A 68 9.07 31.01 6.17
CA LEU A 68 8.43 31.12 4.85
C LEU A 68 9.31 30.55 3.73
N ASP A 69 10.58 30.94 3.69
CA ASP A 69 11.49 30.55 2.60
C ASP A 69 11.68 29.03 2.54
N ASN A 70 11.94 28.40 3.68
CA ASN A 70 12.10 26.94 3.77
C ASN A 70 10.78 26.21 3.50
N ALA A 71 9.64 26.77 3.94
CA ALA A 71 8.34 26.20 3.62
C ALA A 71 8.12 26.18 2.09
N LEU A 72 8.43 27.28 1.39
CA LEU A 72 8.31 27.36 -0.07
C LEU A 72 9.28 26.40 -0.78
N LEU A 73 10.53 26.28 -0.31
CA LEU A 73 11.51 25.33 -0.85
C LEU A 73 11.13 23.86 -0.62
N LEU A 74 10.32 23.57 0.39
CA LEU A 74 9.88 22.21 0.69
C LEU A 74 9.05 21.62 -0.47
N TYR A 75 8.24 22.43 -1.17
CA TYR A 75 7.41 21.94 -2.27
C TYR A 75 8.22 21.31 -3.43
N PRO A 76 9.19 22.00 -4.06
CA PRO A 76 10.03 21.39 -5.08
C PRO A 76 10.90 20.26 -4.52
N MET A 77 11.42 20.40 -3.29
CA MET A 77 12.17 19.32 -2.64
C MET A 77 11.34 18.05 -2.47
N SER A 78 10.02 18.18 -2.31
CA SER A 78 9.12 17.04 -2.18
C SER A 78 9.09 16.15 -3.42
N PHE A 79 9.52 16.61 -4.60
CA PHE A 79 9.61 15.74 -5.78
C PHE A 79 10.81 14.79 -5.75
N ILE A 80 11.82 15.12 -4.94
CA ILE A 80 13.02 14.31 -4.75
C ILE A 80 12.91 13.51 -3.44
N GLU A 81 12.49 14.20 -2.36
CA GLU A 81 12.38 13.64 -1.02
C GLU A 81 10.90 13.62 -0.58
N PRO A 82 10.20 12.49 -0.75
CA PRO A 82 8.75 12.45 -0.71
C PRO A 82 8.17 12.64 0.69
N LEU A 83 7.14 13.48 0.81
CA LEU A 83 6.52 13.85 2.10
C LEU A 83 5.64 12.75 2.71
N GLY A 84 5.58 12.76 4.04
CA GLY A 84 4.51 12.10 4.78
C GLY A 84 4.52 10.59 4.59
N SER A 85 3.37 10.00 4.26
CA SER A 85 3.26 8.59 3.87
C SER A 85 3.32 8.37 2.35
N LEU A 86 3.31 9.43 1.54
CA LEU A 86 3.28 9.34 0.07
C LEU A 86 4.56 8.75 -0.53
N TRP A 87 5.65 8.70 0.26
CA TRP A 87 6.87 7.99 -0.12
C TRP A 87 6.61 6.55 -0.55
N PHE A 88 5.59 5.88 -0.02
CA PHE A 88 5.29 4.49 -0.37
C PHE A 88 4.90 4.33 -1.85
N ILE A 89 3.98 5.16 -2.36
CA ILE A 89 3.59 5.11 -3.79
C ILE A 89 4.71 5.61 -4.71
N TYR A 90 5.56 6.53 -4.22
CA TYR A 90 6.77 6.97 -4.91
C TYR A 90 7.75 5.79 -5.08
N MET A 91 8.07 5.11 -3.97
CA MET A 91 8.96 3.95 -3.95
C MET A 91 8.41 2.81 -4.78
N LEU A 92 7.09 2.64 -4.82
CA LEU A 92 6.47 1.62 -5.63
C LEU A 92 6.71 1.86 -7.14
N ALA A 93 6.63 3.11 -7.60
CA ALA A 93 6.99 3.47 -8.97
C ALA A 93 8.48 3.18 -9.26
N VAL A 94 9.38 3.53 -8.33
CA VAL A 94 10.82 3.23 -8.43
C VAL A 94 11.06 1.72 -8.52
N PHE A 95 10.44 0.94 -7.64
CA PHE A 95 10.57 -0.52 -7.61
C PHE A 95 10.07 -1.18 -8.89
N PHE A 96 8.95 -0.70 -9.46
CA PHE A 96 8.48 -1.17 -10.76
C PHE A 96 9.50 -0.90 -11.87
N VAL A 97 10.08 0.30 -11.92
CA VAL A 97 11.11 0.63 -12.92
C VAL A 97 12.34 -0.25 -12.74
N VAL A 98 12.88 -0.36 -11.52
CA VAL A 98 14.07 -1.15 -11.25
C VAL A 98 13.84 -2.63 -11.56
N ALA A 99 12.73 -3.23 -11.11
CA ALA A 99 12.43 -4.64 -11.39
C ALA A 99 12.28 -4.92 -12.90
N LYS A 100 11.77 -3.94 -13.67
CA LYS A 100 11.69 -4.03 -15.12
C LYS A 100 13.06 -3.91 -15.79
N LEU A 101 13.92 -3.01 -15.31
CA LEU A 101 15.29 -2.82 -15.81
C LEU A 101 16.18 -4.02 -15.50
N THR A 102 16.06 -4.59 -14.31
CA THR A 102 16.86 -5.75 -13.87
C THR A 102 16.31 -7.08 -14.37
N ARG A 103 15.22 -7.07 -15.14
CA ARG A 103 14.61 -8.28 -15.69
C ARG A 103 15.57 -9.18 -16.50
N PRO A 104 16.48 -8.65 -17.33
CA PRO A 104 17.42 -9.49 -18.09
C PRO A 104 18.45 -10.22 -17.19
N LEU A 105 18.60 -9.79 -15.94
CA LEU A 105 19.58 -10.37 -15.01
C LEU A 105 19.04 -11.66 -14.38
N PRO A 106 19.93 -12.57 -13.94
CA PRO A 106 19.53 -13.74 -13.16
C PRO A 106 18.80 -13.33 -11.88
N VAL A 107 17.67 -13.98 -11.61
CA VAL A 107 16.81 -13.68 -10.46
C VAL A 107 17.55 -13.74 -9.13
N TRP A 108 18.41 -14.74 -8.96
CA TRP A 108 19.20 -14.93 -7.73
C TRP A 108 20.14 -13.75 -7.48
N LEU A 109 20.70 -13.14 -8.53
CA LEU A 109 21.63 -12.02 -8.40
C LEU A 109 20.92 -10.78 -7.87
N VAL A 110 19.77 -10.44 -8.48
CA VAL A 110 18.95 -9.29 -8.06
C VAL A 110 18.41 -9.50 -6.65
N TRP A 111 17.98 -10.72 -6.33
CA TRP A 111 17.48 -11.05 -5.00
C TRP A 111 18.57 -10.98 -3.93
N LEU A 112 19.75 -11.55 -4.17
CA LEU A 112 20.88 -11.45 -3.24
C LEU A 112 21.34 -10.01 -3.05
N ALA A 113 21.42 -9.20 -4.12
CA ALA A 113 21.74 -7.79 -4.01
C ALA A 113 20.73 -7.05 -3.10
N GLY A 114 19.43 -7.31 -3.29
CA GLY A 114 18.38 -6.77 -2.41
C GLY A 114 18.51 -7.25 -0.95
N ALA A 115 18.81 -8.53 -0.73
CA ALA A 115 18.99 -9.10 0.60
C ALA A 115 20.21 -8.51 1.33
N VAL A 116 21.31 -8.29 0.61
CA VAL A 116 22.50 -7.61 1.13
C VAL A 116 22.17 -6.16 1.48
N LEU A 117 21.54 -5.40 0.57
CA LEU A 117 21.13 -4.02 0.84
C LEU A 117 20.22 -3.90 2.07
N HIS A 118 19.28 -4.84 2.25
CA HIS A 118 18.44 -4.89 3.44
C HIS A 118 19.25 -5.16 4.70
N SER A 119 20.18 -6.12 4.63
CA SER A 119 21.02 -6.53 5.75
C SER A 119 22.02 -5.46 6.18
N LEU A 120 22.43 -4.58 5.27
CA LEU A 120 23.32 -3.46 5.56
C LEU A 120 22.67 -2.34 6.39
N GLN A 121 21.34 -2.31 6.48
CA GLN A 121 20.59 -1.28 7.22
C GLN A 121 21.12 0.13 6.91
N ILE A 122 21.08 0.50 5.63
CA ILE A 122 21.62 1.76 5.14
C ILE A 122 20.80 2.95 5.68
N HIS A 123 21.50 3.93 6.26
CA HIS A 123 20.93 5.18 6.80
C HIS A 123 21.71 6.39 6.23
N THR A 124 21.36 6.80 5.01
CA THR A 124 21.97 7.94 4.32
C THR A 124 21.34 9.28 4.69
N GLY A 125 20.16 9.26 5.34
CA GLY A 125 19.36 10.45 5.60
C GLY A 125 18.42 10.83 4.44
N TRP A 126 18.54 10.15 3.30
CA TRP A 126 17.62 10.25 2.17
C TRP A 126 16.63 9.10 2.20
N ARG A 127 15.34 9.41 2.38
CA ARG A 127 14.30 8.38 2.54
C ARG A 127 14.25 7.46 1.33
N VAL A 128 14.38 7.99 0.12
CA VAL A 128 14.32 7.17 -1.10
C VAL A 128 15.39 6.07 -1.10
N ILE A 129 16.62 6.40 -0.69
CA ILE A 129 17.76 5.45 -0.69
C ILE A 129 17.60 4.41 0.43
N ASP A 130 17.25 4.87 1.62
CA ASP A 130 17.13 4.03 2.81
C ASP A 130 15.92 3.07 2.68
N GLU A 131 14.79 3.58 2.15
CA GLU A 131 13.60 2.80 1.82
C GLU A 131 13.83 1.86 0.66
N PHE A 132 14.60 2.25 -0.35
CA PHE A 132 14.98 1.33 -1.42
C PHE A 132 15.75 0.14 -0.85
N SER A 133 16.83 0.42 -0.15
CA SER A 133 17.77 -0.58 0.36
C SER A 133 17.10 -1.56 1.30
N SER A 134 16.22 -1.07 2.18
CA SER A 134 15.60 -1.93 3.18
C SER A 134 14.34 -2.66 2.70
N ARG A 135 13.74 -2.30 1.56
CA ARG A 135 12.41 -2.85 1.17
C ARG A 135 12.35 -3.48 -0.21
N PHE A 136 13.31 -3.20 -1.08
CA PHE A 136 13.33 -3.74 -2.44
C PHE A 136 13.29 -5.28 -2.47
N VAL A 137 13.99 -5.95 -1.55
CA VAL A 137 14.00 -7.42 -1.47
C VAL A 137 12.61 -8.03 -1.25
N PHE A 138 11.77 -7.41 -0.42
CA PHE A 138 10.41 -7.91 -0.14
C PHE A 138 9.50 -7.70 -1.36
N PHE A 139 9.59 -6.54 -2.00
CA PHE A 139 8.89 -6.27 -3.24
C PHE A 139 9.28 -7.27 -4.34
N TYR A 140 10.60 -7.44 -4.55
CA TYR A 140 11.13 -8.34 -5.58
C TYR A 140 10.79 -9.81 -5.28
N SER A 141 10.78 -10.20 -4.01
CA SER A 141 10.33 -11.52 -3.56
C SER A 141 8.85 -11.75 -3.85
N GLY A 142 8.00 -10.74 -3.65
CA GLY A 142 6.59 -10.81 -4.05
C GLY A 142 6.43 -11.02 -5.56
N PHE A 143 7.31 -10.43 -6.37
CA PHE A 143 7.33 -10.67 -7.82
C PHE A 143 7.79 -12.09 -8.18
N VAL A 144 8.92 -12.53 -7.66
CA VAL A 144 9.57 -13.80 -8.02
C VAL A 144 8.83 -15.01 -7.45
N PHE A 145 8.44 -14.94 -6.18
CA PHE A 145 7.84 -16.05 -5.45
C PHE A 145 6.30 -16.03 -5.45
N ALA A 146 5.68 -15.23 -6.34
CA ALA A 146 4.23 -15.18 -6.49
C ALA A 146 3.58 -16.58 -6.63
N PRO A 147 4.08 -17.51 -7.47
CA PRO A 147 3.51 -18.87 -7.56
C PRO A 147 3.53 -19.62 -6.23
N TYR A 148 4.61 -19.48 -5.46
CA TYR A 148 4.76 -20.11 -4.15
C TYR A 148 3.83 -19.48 -3.12
N ALA A 149 3.66 -18.16 -3.13
CA ALA A 149 2.70 -17.48 -2.26
C ALA A 149 1.25 -17.98 -2.54
N PHE A 150 0.89 -18.15 -3.81
CA PHE A 150 -0.41 -18.71 -4.18
C PHE A 150 -0.55 -20.20 -3.82
N SER A 151 0.51 -21.00 -3.92
CA SER A 151 0.46 -22.42 -3.52
C SER A 151 0.30 -22.57 -2.01
N ILE A 152 1.04 -21.79 -1.21
CA ILE A 152 0.88 -21.70 0.25
C ILE A 152 -0.56 -21.30 0.59
N ALA A 153 -1.12 -20.31 -0.11
CA ALA A 153 -2.49 -19.90 0.12
C ALA A 153 -3.50 -21.02 -0.17
N SER A 154 -3.32 -21.76 -1.26
CA SER A 154 -4.16 -22.89 -1.61
C SER A 154 -4.08 -24.03 -0.59
N PHE A 155 -2.90 -24.28 -0.01
CA PHE A 155 -2.68 -25.26 1.03
C PHE A 155 -3.47 -24.90 2.31
N PHE A 156 -3.30 -23.68 2.82
CA PHE A 156 -3.99 -23.24 4.04
C PHE A 156 -5.51 -23.10 3.87
N THR A 157 -5.97 -22.83 2.65
CA THR A 157 -7.42 -22.80 2.36
C THR A 157 -8.08 -24.14 2.72
N ARG A 158 -7.39 -25.26 2.48
CA ARG A 158 -7.89 -26.63 2.76
C ARG A 158 -7.72 -27.07 4.22
N GLN A 159 -6.98 -26.31 5.03
CA GLN A 159 -6.70 -26.66 6.43
C GLN A 159 -7.86 -26.31 7.37
N LYS A 160 -7.94 -27.04 8.49
CA LYS A 160 -8.87 -26.74 9.58
C LYS A 160 -8.53 -25.38 10.21
N VAL A 161 -9.55 -24.63 10.62
CA VAL A 161 -9.38 -23.32 11.27
C VAL A 161 -8.47 -23.40 12.49
N ALA A 162 -8.62 -24.44 13.32
CA ALA A 162 -7.78 -24.64 14.51
C ALA A 162 -6.29 -24.74 14.17
N THR A 163 -5.92 -25.43 13.08
CA THR A 163 -4.53 -25.56 12.62
C THR A 163 -3.96 -24.21 12.19
N ILE A 164 -4.74 -23.42 11.46
CA ILE A 164 -4.35 -22.08 11.02
C ILE A 164 -4.12 -21.17 12.22
N VAL A 165 -5.05 -21.16 13.17
CA VAL A 165 -4.96 -20.36 14.40
C VAL A 165 -3.74 -20.79 15.23
N ALA A 166 -3.52 -22.09 15.42
CA ALA A 166 -2.36 -22.59 16.14
C ALA A 166 -1.04 -22.13 15.50
N GLY A 167 -0.92 -22.22 14.17
CA GLY A 167 0.26 -21.74 13.44
C GLY A 167 0.48 -20.23 13.61
N LEU A 168 -0.58 -19.42 13.54
CA LEU A 168 -0.49 -17.97 13.76
C LEU A 168 -0.10 -17.63 15.20
N VAL A 169 -0.60 -18.37 16.19
CA VAL A 169 -0.21 -18.18 17.60
C VAL A 169 1.27 -18.53 17.81
N ILE A 170 1.72 -19.66 17.27
CA ILE A 170 3.14 -20.06 17.34
C ILE A 170 4.03 -18.99 16.71
N TRP A 171 3.69 -18.53 15.50
CA TRP A 171 4.41 -17.45 14.85
C TRP A 171 4.42 -16.17 15.71
N ALA A 172 3.27 -15.74 16.24
CA ALA A 172 3.18 -14.51 17.03
C ALA A 172 4.04 -14.55 18.30
N VAL A 173 4.14 -15.72 18.95
CA VAL A 173 5.01 -15.95 20.11
C VAL A 173 6.49 -15.88 19.73
N ILE A 174 6.88 -16.55 18.63
CA ILE A 174 8.27 -16.52 18.14
C ILE A 174 8.68 -15.11 17.72
N GLU A 175 7.82 -14.41 16.98
CA GLU A 175 7.99 -13.01 16.60
C GLU A 175 8.18 -12.13 17.84
N GLY A 176 7.30 -12.27 18.83
CA GLY A 176 7.39 -11.52 20.09
C GLY A 176 8.68 -11.80 20.85
N TRP A 177 9.08 -13.06 20.96
CA TRP A 177 10.31 -13.43 21.63
C TRP A 177 11.55 -12.81 20.97
N LEU A 178 11.64 -12.85 19.63
CA LEU A 178 12.76 -12.28 18.89
C LEU A 178 12.76 -10.75 18.91
N VAL A 179 11.58 -10.11 18.82
CA VAL A 179 11.46 -8.65 18.87
C VAL A 179 11.79 -8.12 20.26
N PHE A 180 11.18 -8.65 21.31
CA PHE A 180 11.40 -8.17 22.68
C PHE A 180 12.74 -8.64 23.26
N GLY A 181 13.35 -9.69 22.70
CA GLY A 181 14.73 -10.07 22.96
C GLY A 181 15.78 -9.18 22.26
N GLY A 182 15.37 -8.21 21.44
CA GLY A 182 16.28 -7.29 20.76
C GLY A 182 16.99 -7.86 19.53
N HIS A 183 16.55 -9.02 19.04
CA HIS A 183 17.16 -9.72 17.89
C HIS A 183 16.54 -9.35 16.54
N SER A 184 15.45 -8.59 16.52
CA SER A 184 14.69 -8.29 15.30
C SER A 184 15.43 -7.45 14.26
N LEU A 185 16.50 -6.75 14.67
CA LEU A 185 17.34 -5.94 13.79
C LEU A 185 18.62 -6.66 13.37
N LEU A 186 18.85 -7.91 13.76
CA LEU A 186 20.05 -8.62 13.33
C LEU A 186 19.97 -8.91 11.81
N PRO A 187 21.07 -8.74 11.06
CA PRO A 187 21.14 -9.13 9.66
C PRO A 187 20.66 -10.57 9.44
N GLY A 188 19.82 -10.78 8.42
CA GLY A 188 19.19 -12.08 8.15
C GLY A 188 17.99 -12.40 9.05
N VAL A 189 18.04 -12.11 10.36
CA VAL A 189 16.89 -12.28 11.26
C VAL A 189 15.76 -11.33 10.88
N SER A 190 16.07 -10.06 10.61
CA SER A 190 15.09 -9.07 10.15
C SER A 190 14.40 -9.50 8.85
N LEU A 191 15.16 -10.11 7.94
CA LEU A 191 14.67 -10.63 6.67
C LEU A 191 13.75 -11.84 6.88
N ALA A 192 14.16 -12.78 7.75
CA ALA A 192 13.38 -13.95 8.10
C ALA A 192 12.06 -13.57 8.79
N LEU A 193 12.08 -12.64 9.75
CA LEU A 193 10.89 -12.11 10.41
C LEU A 193 9.96 -11.42 9.42
N GLY A 194 10.51 -10.61 8.51
CA GLY A 194 9.72 -9.97 7.45
C GLY A 194 8.97 -11.00 6.59
N PHE A 195 9.66 -12.04 6.11
CA PHE A 195 9.00 -13.09 5.32
C PHE A 195 8.04 -13.96 6.12
N ALA A 196 8.39 -14.31 7.36
CA ALA A 196 7.52 -15.07 8.25
C ALA A 196 6.22 -14.30 8.53
N GLY A 197 6.32 -13.00 8.80
CA GLY A 197 5.18 -12.13 8.98
C GLY A 197 4.34 -11.96 7.71
N THR A 198 4.96 -11.85 6.52
CA THR A 198 4.22 -11.89 5.25
C THR A 198 3.40 -13.18 5.11
N GLY A 199 4.02 -14.33 5.42
CA GLY A 199 3.32 -15.62 5.44
C GLY A 199 2.16 -15.64 6.44
N ALA A 200 2.37 -15.07 7.63
CA ALA A 200 1.35 -14.97 8.67
C ALA A 200 0.18 -14.06 8.24
N ILE A 201 0.43 -12.90 7.62
CA ILE A 201 -0.61 -12.00 7.12
C ILE A 201 -1.41 -12.63 5.97
N ILE A 202 -0.74 -13.31 5.02
CA ILE A 202 -1.44 -14.07 3.97
C ILE A 202 -2.35 -15.13 4.60
N THR A 203 -1.82 -15.87 5.59
CA THR A 203 -2.55 -16.93 6.31
C THR A 203 -3.74 -16.39 7.11
N ALA A 204 -3.57 -15.24 7.77
CA ALA A 204 -4.64 -14.53 8.46
C ALA A 204 -5.71 -14.04 7.48
N GLY A 205 -5.31 -13.54 6.30
CA GLY A 205 -6.22 -13.16 5.22
C GLY A 205 -7.07 -14.34 4.72
N ILE A 206 -6.49 -15.54 4.62
CA ILE A 206 -7.22 -16.76 4.25
C ILE A 206 -8.22 -17.13 5.34
N LEU A 207 -7.83 -17.08 6.61
CA LEU A 207 -8.73 -17.32 7.73
C LEU A 207 -9.91 -16.35 7.70
N LEU A 208 -9.64 -15.07 7.48
CA LEU A 208 -10.65 -14.03 7.41
C LEU A 208 -11.60 -14.24 6.22
N SER A 209 -11.10 -14.69 5.06
CA SER A 209 -11.90 -14.99 3.87
C SER A 209 -12.89 -16.15 4.06
N LYS A 210 -12.71 -16.99 5.09
CA LYS A 210 -13.65 -18.06 5.43
C LYS A 210 -14.89 -17.55 6.17
N THR A 211 -14.95 -16.26 6.51
CA THR A 211 -16.02 -15.65 7.30
C THR A 211 -16.61 -14.43 6.60
N ARG A 212 -17.88 -14.12 6.89
CA ARG A 212 -18.51 -12.88 6.40
C ARG A 212 -17.88 -11.60 6.97
N LEU A 213 -17.14 -11.70 8.08
CA LEU A 213 -16.37 -10.60 8.67
C LEU A 213 -15.23 -10.13 7.75
N GLY A 214 -14.84 -10.94 6.75
CA GLY A 214 -13.85 -10.55 5.76
C GLY A 214 -14.37 -9.58 4.68
N GLU A 215 -15.69 -9.45 4.50
CA GLU A 215 -16.26 -8.60 3.43
C GLU A 215 -15.89 -7.12 3.57
N PRO A 216 -16.00 -6.47 4.76
CA PRO A 216 -15.56 -5.09 4.92
C PRO A 216 -14.05 -4.92 4.67
N VAL A 217 -13.24 -5.88 5.13
CA VAL A 217 -11.78 -5.83 4.95
C VAL A 217 -11.40 -6.01 3.48
N ARG A 218 -12.09 -6.92 2.76
CA ARG A 218 -11.96 -7.10 1.30
C ARG A 218 -12.30 -5.80 0.57
N TYR A 219 -13.43 -5.18 0.91
CA TYR A 219 -13.85 -3.91 0.32
C TYR A 219 -12.81 -2.80 0.54
N LEU A 220 -12.27 -2.67 1.75
CA LEU A 220 -11.21 -1.72 2.06
C LEU A 220 -9.91 -2.05 1.28
N GLY A 221 -9.57 -3.32 1.12
CA GLY A 221 -8.43 -3.76 0.32
C GLY A 221 -8.55 -3.41 -1.16
N GLU A 222 -9.73 -3.60 -1.75
CA GLU A 222 -10.04 -3.21 -3.14
C GLU A 222 -9.96 -1.69 -3.35
N HIS A 223 -10.22 -0.91 -2.30
CA HIS A 223 -10.13 0.55 -2.28
C HIS A 223 -8.91 1.06 -1.51
N SER A 224 -7.88 0.23 -1.33
CA SER A 224 -6.72 0.55 -0.49
C SER A 224 -5.99 1.81 -0.94
N LEU A 225 -5.91 2.06 -2.25
CA LEU A 225 -5.32 3.30 -2.78
C LEU A 225 -6.13 4.55 -2.36
N VAL A 226 -7.45 4.47 -2.36
CA VAL A 226 -8.34 5.57 -1.93
C VAL A 226 -8.06 5.91 -0.47
N VAL A 227 -8.07 4.89 0.40
CA VAL A 227 -7.79 5.06 1.83
C VAL A 227 -6.39 5.63 2.02
N PHE A 228 -5.38 5.03 1.38
CA PHE A 228 -3.98 5.45 1.50
C PHE A 228 -3.75 6.92 1.13
N LEU A 229 -4.43 7.44 0.10
CA LEU A 229 -4.20 8.81 -0.36
C LEU A 229 -4.76 9.86 0.58
N SER A 230 -5.94 9.61 1.17
CA SER A 230 -6.68 10.63 1.92
C SER A 230 -6.88 10.36 3.41
N TYR A 231 -6.50 9.18 3.95
CA TYR A 231 -6.67 8.85 5.39
C TYR A 231 -6.12 9.93 6.30
N PHE A 232 -4.98 10.52 5.90
CA PHE A 232 -4.29 11.53 6.67
C PHE A 232 -5.16 12.76 6.89
N LEU A 233 -5.87 13.22 5.85
CA LEU A 233 -6.72 14.41 5.92
C LEU A 233 -7.86 14.19 6.93
N PHE A 234 -8.57 13.07 6.82
CA PHE A 234 -9.68 12.74 7.71
C PHE A 234 -9.21 12.48 9.14
N SER A 235 -8.11 11.74 9.30
CA SER A 235 -7.56 11.43 10.61
C SER A 235 -7.04 12.66 11.34
N VAL A 236 -6.42 13.61 10.64
CA VAL A 236 -5.95 14.86 11.26
C VAL A 236 -7.08 15.84 11.50
N ALA A 237 -8.02 15.98 10.57
CA ALA A 237 -9.19 16.82 10.78
C ALA A 237 -9.98 16.37 12.01
N ALA A 238 -10.26 15.06 12.14
CA ALA A 238 -10.93 14.50 13.31
C ALA A 238 -10.19 14.83 14.61
N ARG A 239 -8.86 14.64 14.64
CA ARG A 239 -8.02 14.97 15.81
C ARG A 239 -8.08 16.46 16.16
N ILE A 240 -7.93 17.35 15.19
CA ILE A 240 -7.98 18.79 15.42
C ILE A 240 -9.35 19.21 15.99
N ILE A 241 -10.44 18.69 15.41
CA ILE A 241 -11.80 18.99 15.87
C ILE A 241 -12.00 18.49 17.31
N MET A 242 -11.64 17.24 17.61
CA MET A 242 -11.80 16.66 18.95
C MET A 242 -10.96 17.41 20.00
N LEU A 243 -9.72 17.76 19.68
CA LEU A 243 -8.85 18.51 20.59
C LEU A 243 -9.32 19.94 20.82
N LYS A 244 -9.82 20.63 19.78
CA LYS A 244 -10.32 22.01 19.92
C LYS A 244 -11.66 22.08 20.65
N THR A 245 -12.53 21.09 20.45
CA THR A 245 -13.85 21.06 21.10
C THR A 245 -13.79 20.56 22.54
N GLY A 246 -12.71 19.86 22.93
CA GLY A 246 -12.58 19.27 24.26
C GLY A 246 -13.58 18.13 24.54
N LEU A 247 -14.31 17.66 23.52
CA LEU A 247 -15.36 16.65 23.65
C LEU A 247 -14.82 15.26 24.04
N VAL A 248 -13.54 15.00 23.76
CA VAL A 248 -12.88 13.73 24.04
C VAL A 248 -11.58 14.00 24.79
N SER A 249 -11.54 13.62 26.06
CA SER A 249 -10.37 13.73 26.93
C SER A 249 -9.51 12.47 26.94
N ASP A 250 -10.11 11.29 26.73
CA ASP A 250 -9.40 10.02 26.72
C ASP A 250 -8.57 9.86 25.43
N PRO A 251 -7.22 9.73 25.53
CA PRO A 251 -6.35 9.53 24.37
C PRO A 251 -6.67 8.28 23.55
N VAL A 252 -7.14 7.20 24.19
CA VAL A 252 -7.49 5.94 23.52
C VAL A 252 -8.72 6.15 22.64
N VAL A 253 -9.75 6.80 23.18
CA VAL A 253 -10.97 7.13 22.43
C VAL A 253 -10.62 8.06 21.27
N LEU A 254 -9.81 9.09 21.52
CA LEU A 254 -9.37 10.03 20.49
C LEU A 254 -8.65 9.33 19.33
N ILE A 255 -7.66 8.48 19.63
CA ILE A 255 -6.92 7.74 18.59
C ILE A 255 -7.84 6.77 17.85
N THR A 256 -8.75 6.12 18.56
CA THR A 256 -9.72 5.17 17.98
C THR A 256 -10.63 5.88 16.99
N LEU A 257 -11.23 7.00 17.38
CA LEU A 257 -12.11 7.79 16.52
C LEU A 257 -11.34 8.42 15.34
N ALA A 258 -10.11 8.91 15.57
CA ALA A 258 -9.26 9.42 14.51
C ALA A 258 -8.84 8.34 13.50
N THR A 259 -8.67 7.10 13.95
CA THR A 259 -8.37 5.94 13.09
C THR A 259 -9.62 5.55 12.30
N LEU A 260 -10.77 5.48 12.94
CA LEU A 260 -12.06 5.22 12.26
C LEU A 260 -12.33 6.28 11.20
N ALA A 261 -12.18 7.57 11.51
CA ALA A 261 -12.32 8.66 10.55
C ALA A 261 -11.31 8.53 9.39
N GLY A 262 -10.06 8.16 9.68
CA GLY A 262 -9.04 7.91 8.67
C GLY A 262 -9.36 6.74 7.73
N ILE A 263 -10.11 5.74 8.18
CA ILE A 263 -10.49 4.58 7.37
C ILE A 263 -11.78 4.85 6.59
N THR A 264 -12.82 5.34 7.27
CA THR A 264 -14.16 5.51 6.68
C THR A 264 -14.28 6.79 5.86
N GLY A 265 -13.62 7.88 6.29
CA GLY A 265 -13.65 9.18 5.62
C GLY A 265 -13.24 9.12 4.14
N PRO A 266 -12.09 8.50 3.80
CA PRO A 266 -11.68 8.30 2.40
C PRO A 266 -12.71 7.56 1.55
N VAL A 267 -13.30 6.50 2.11
CA VAL A 267 -14.29 5.68 1.40
C VAL A 267 -15.54 6.51 1.11
N ILE A 268 -16.05 7.23 2.10
CA ILE A 268 -17.20 8.13 1.95
C ILE A 268 -16.88 9.23 0.92
N ALA A 269 -15.69 9.82 1.00
CA ALA A 269 -15.27 10.87 0.07
C ALA A 269 -15.18 10.36 -1.37
N ASP A 270 -14.64 9.18 -1.59
CA ASP A 270 -14.64 8.57 -2.92
C ASP A 270 -16.07 8.27 -3.40
N LEU A 271 -16.94 7.72 -2.54
CA LEU A 271 -18.35 7.49 -2.90
C LEU A 271 -19.06 8.79 -3.35
N ILE A 272 -18.84 9.89 -2.64
CA ILE A 272 -19.44 11.20 -2.97
C ILE A 272 -18.83 11.78 -4.26
N THR A 273 -17.51 11.68 -4.43
CA THR A 273 -16.80 12.35 -5.53
C THR A 273 -16.84 11.58 -6.85
N ARG A 274 -17.12 10.26 -6.83
CA ARG A 274 -17.09 9.36 -8.00
C ARG A 274 -17.90 9.83 -9.22
N ASN A 275 -19.03 10.49 -9.01
CA ASN A 275 -19.94 10.96 -10.07
C ASN A 275 -19.86 12.48 -10.30
N THR A 276 -18.84 13.13 -9.74
CA THR A 276 -18.61 14.57 -9.84
C THR A 276 -17.29 14.82 -10.57
N PRO A 277 -17.00 16.05 -11.03
CA PRO A 277 -15.68 16.38 -11.58
C PRO A 277 -14.52 16.02 -10.64
N LEU A 278 -14.75 15.98 -9.31
CA LEU A 278 -13.75 15.62 -8.30
C LEU A 278 -13.33 14.14 -8.32
N PHE A 279 -13.88 13.31 -9.20
CA PHE A 279 -13.45 11.91 -9.36
C PHE A 279 -11.93 11.78 -9.60
N PHE A 280 -11.29 12.81 -10.16
CA PHE A 280 -9.86 12.84 -10.44
C PHE A 280 -8.99 12.63 -9.18
N LEU A 281 -9.52 12.96 -7.99
CA LEU A 281 -8.84 12.76 -6.70
C LEU A 281 -8.49 11.30 -6.44
N TYR A 282 -9.34 10.37 -6.89
CA TYR A 282 -9.24 8.95 -6.60
C TYR A 282 -9.13 8.07 -7.84
N ARG A 283 -9.41 8.62 -9.03
CA ARG A 283 -9.37 7.92 -10.30
C ARG A 283 -8.65 8.75 -11.35
N ARG A 284 -7.54 8.25 -11.87
CA ARG A 284 -6.75 8.92 -12.90
C ARG A 284 -7.59 9.15 -14.18
N PRO A 285 -7.78 10.42 -14.61
CA PRO A 285 -8.52 10.74 -15.83
C PRO A 285 -7.85 10.17 -17.10
N TYR A 286 -8.63 9.96 -18.16
CA TYR A 286 -8.13 9.44 -19.44
C TYR A 286 -7.08 10.35 -20.08
N ALA A 287 -7.21 11.67 -19.92
CA ALA A 287 -6.27 12.67 -20.45
C ALA A 287 -4.84 12.46 -19.96
N PHE A 288 -4.65 11.88 -18.77
CA PHE A 288 -3.33 11.65 -18.20
C PHE A 288 -2.71 10.33 -18.62
N ARG A 289 -3.35 9.49 -19.46
CA ARG A 289 -2.83 8.18 -19.90
C ARG A 289 -1.94 8.29 -21.14
N LEU A 290 -0.83 7.55 -21.19
CA LEU A 290 0.14 7.51 -22.31
C LEU A 290 -0.40 6.81 -23.59
N GLY A 291 -1.72 6.79 -23.79
CA GLY A 291 -2.41 6.13 -24.91
C GLY A 291 -3.86 6.60 -25.09
N GLY A 292 -4.14 7.88 -24.83
CA GLY A 292 -5.47 8.46 -24.95
C GLY A 292 -6.08 8.31 -26.36
N MET A 293 -7.38 7.99 -26.39
CA MET A 293 -8.28 7.84 -27.55
C MET A 293 -8.25 6.51 -28.34
N ARG A 294 -8.70 5.40 -27.73
CA ARG A 294 -9.52 4.37 -28.41
C ARG A 294 -10.08 3.37 -27.39
N GLN A 295 -11.23 3.73 -26.80
CA GLN A 295 -12.30 2.83 -26.34
C GLN A 295 -13.32 3.66 -25.54
N ALA A 296 -13.97 4.59 -26.23
CA ALA A 296 -15.31 5.04 -25.85
C ALA A 296 -16.24 4.59 -26.97
N ALA A 297 -16.59 3.30 -26.97
CA ALA A 297 -17.82 2.86 -27.63
C ALA A 297 -18.81 2.59 -26.49
N PRO A 298 -19.92 3.34 -26.39
CA PRO A 298 -20.96 2.98 -25.44
C PRO A 298 -21.46 1.59 -25.81
N VAL A 299 -21.53 0.70 -24.82
CA VAL A 299 -22.24 -0.57 -24.96
C VAL A 299 -23.70 -0.21 -25.24
N ARG A 300 -24.06 -0.19 -26.52
CA ARG A 300 -25.46 -0.13 -26.94
C ARG A 300 -26.08 -1.41 -26.40
N ARG A 301 -26.94 -1.29 -25.37
CA ARG A 301 -27.84 -2.36 -24.94
C ARG A 301 -28.63 -2.79 -26.19
N GLN A 302 -28.21 -3.87 -26.84
CA GLN A 302 -29.09 -4.56 -27.78
C GLN A 302 -30.20 -5.17 -26.92
N GLY A 303 -31.41 -4.70 -27.19
CA GLY A 303 -32.62 -5.17 -26.53
C GLY A 303 -32.77 -6.68 -26.69
N LYS A 304 -33.27 -7.31 -25.63
CA LYS A 304 -33.79 -8.66 -25.65
C LYS A 304 -34.79 -8.77 -26.80
N THR A 305 -34.44 -9.53 -27.83
CA THR A 305 -35.43 -10.12 -28.73
C THR A 305 -36.11 -11.26 -27.96
N THR A 306 -37.37 -11.03 -27.62
CA THR A 306 -38.31 -12.05 -27.13
C THR A 306 -38.46 -13.13 -28.21
N PRO A 307 -38.36 -14.43 -27.91
CA PRO A 307 -38.88 -15.46 -28.80
C PRO A 307 -40.40 -15.46 -28.64
N ALA A 308 -41.12 -15.09 -29.71
CA ALA A 308 -42.55 -15.34 -29.80
C ALA A 308 -42.77 -16.85 -29.97
N ALA A 309 -43.65 -17.38 -29.13
CA ALA A 309 -44.21 -18.72 -29.26
C ALA A 309 -45.36 -18.74 -30.28
N GLY A 310 -45.57 -19.88 -30.93
CA GLY A 310 -46.71 -20.21 -31.80
C GLY A 310 -46.41 -19.97 -33.29
N GLY A 311 -46.67 -20.88 -34.22
CA GLY A 311 -47.37 -22.15 -34.23
C GLY A 311 -47.73 -22.44 -35.69
N ASN A 312 -47.43 -23.67 -36.15
CA ASN A 312 -48.06 -24.48 -37.22
C ASN A 312 -47.05 -25.51 -37.72
#